data_AF-A0A4Q5ZA70-F1
#
_entry.id   AF-A0A4Q5ZA70-F1
#
_cell.length_a   1.000
_cell.length_b   1.000
_cell.length_c   1.000
_cell.angle_alpha   90.00
_cell.angle_beta   90.00
_cell.angle_gamma   90.00
#
_symmetry.space_group_name_H-M   'P 1'
#
loop_
_entity.id
_entity.type
_entity.pdbx_description
1 polymer ?
#
loop_
_entity_poly.entity_id
_entity_poly.type
_entity_poly.pdbx_seq_one_letter_code
_entity_poly.pdbx_strand_id
1 'polypeptide(L)'
;MDKPLYNDSGIEIKKIYTGESPSYQPLNELAGEFPFTRGVQPDMYRGKPWTMRQYAGFSTAEESNKRYHYLLSQGVMGLSVAFDLPTQIGYNSDHALSEGEVGKVGVAIDSIEDMQTLFAGIKLEDVSTSMTINATGYILLALYVAVAKQQGADLSKLNGTIQNDILKEYAARGTYIYPPKPSMRIITDIFEWCSKEVPRWNTISISGYHIREAGSTAVQEIAFTLSNGKAYVQAAIEKGLDINVFGKRLSFFFNAHNNLFEEIAKFRAARRMWAKIMKDLGATDPKAMMLRFHAQTGGSTLTAQQPLNNISRVTIQTLAAVLGGTQSLHTNGYDEALSLPTEEAARMALRTQQIVAFESGSTETVDPLAGSY
;
A
#
# COMPACT_ATOMS: atom_id res chain seq x y z
N MET A 1 -17.05 -10.85 39.12
CA MET A 1 -17.29 -9.77 38.14
C MET A 1 -16.38 -10.03 36.97
N ASP A 2 -16.93 -10.16 35.76
CA ASP A 2 -16.11 -10.32 34.56
C ASP A 2 -15.25 -9.06 34.40
N LYS A 3 -13.93 -9.23 34.25
CA LYS A 3 -13.02 -8.10 34.01
C LYS A 3 -13.29 -7.57 32.60
N PRO A 4 -13.42 -6.25 32.40
CA PRO A 4 -13.59 -5.69 31.07
C PRO A 4 -12.38 -6.05 30.18
N LEU A 5 -12.64 -6.44 28.94
CA LEU A 5 -11.64 -6.75 27.93
C LEU A 5 -11.47 -5.52 27.02
N TYR A 6 -10.24 -5.09 26.77
CA TYR A 6 -9.94 -4.01 25.84
C TYR A 6 -9.04 -4.54 24.72
N ASN A 7 -9.22 -4.02 23.51
CA ASN A 7 -8.23 -4.23 22.44
C ASN A 7 -7.07 -3.24 22.56
N ASP A 8 -6.07 -3.36 21.67
CA ASP A 8 -4.87 -2.51 21.69
C ASP A 8 -5.15 -1.02 21.46
N SER A 9 -6.30 -0.68 20.86
CA SER A 9 -6.75 0.72 20.71
C SER A 9 -7.53 1.24 21.93
N GLY A 10 -7.64 0.46 23.01
CA GLY A 10 -8.38 0.84 24.22
C GLY A 10 -9.91 0.79 24.07
N ILE A 11 -10.42 0.09 23.04
CA ILE A 11 -11.85 -0.10 22.84
C ILE A 11 -12.30 -1.31 23.66
N GLU A 12 -13.31 -1.11 24.51
CA GLU A 12 -13.91 -2.19 25.29
C GLU A 12 -14.63 -3.19 24.37
N ILE A 13 -14.29 -4.46 24.49
CA ILE A 13 -14.88 -5.56 23.75
C ILE A 13 -15.89 -6.29 24.64
N LYS A 14 -17.16 -6.21 24.27
CA LYS A 14 -18.23 -6.92 24.97
C LYS A 14 -18.18 -8.42 24.66
N LYS A 15 -18.61 -9.22 25.63
CA LYS A 15 -18.72 -10.68 25.49
C LYS A 15 -19.66 -11.09 24.35
N ILE A 16 -20.76 -10.34 24.17
CA ILE A 16 -21.77 -10.55 23.13
C ILE A 16 -22.23 -9.17 22.64
N TYR A 17 -22.34 -9.00 21.32
CA TYR A 17 -23.00 -7.87 20.67
C TYR A 17 -24.36 -8.34 20.13
N THR A 18 -25.35 -7.46 20.21
CA THR A 18 -26.74 -7.73 19.78
C THR A 18 -27.30 -6.50 19.07
N GLY A 19 -28.45 -6.62 18.41
CA GLY A 19 -29.14 -5.49 17.79
C GLY A 19 -29.57 -4.38 18.76
N GLU A 20 -29.55 -4.64 20.08
CA GLU A 20 -29.81 -3.64 21.13
C GLU A 20 -28.54 -2.94 21.64
N SER A 21 -27.37 -3.34 21.12
CA SER A 21 -26.10 -2.73 21.52
C SER A 21 -26.07 -1.26 21.11
N PRO A 22 -25.70 -0.32 22.00
CA PRO A 22 -25.73 1.12 21.70
C PRO A 22 -24.90 1.55 20.48
N SER A 23 -23.89 0.75 20.11
CA SER A 23 -23.03 0.97 18.94
C SER A 23 -23.63 0.47 17.63
N TYR A 24 -24.68 -0.35 17.66
CA TYR A 24 -25.28 -0.93 16.47
C TYR A 24 -26.14 0.11 15.75
N GLN A 25 -25.82 0.35 14.49
CA GLN A 25 -26.64 1.13 13.57
C GLN A 25 -26.83 0.32 12.29
N PRO A 26 -28.08 0.03 11.88
CA PRO A 26 -28.34 -0.63 10.59
C PRO A 26 -27.69 0.17 9.46
N LEU A 27 -26.78 -0.47 8.71
CA LEU A 27 -26.14 0.12 7.55
C LEU A 27 -26.95 -0.23 6.30
N ASN A 28 -27.71 0.73 5.77
CA ASN A 28 -28.37 0.63 4.46
C ASN A 28 -27.44 1.00 3.28
N GLU A 29 -26.12 0.93 3.50
CA GLU A 29 -25.10 1.31 2.52
C GLU A 29 -24.82 0.15 1.54
N LEU A 30 -24.57 0.47 0.28
CA LEU A 30 -24.16 -0.49 -0.76
C LEU A 30 -22.69 -0.32 -1.13
N ALA A 31 -22.06 -1.38 -1.63
CA ALA A 31 -20.70 -1.32 -2.15
C ALA A 31 -20.66 -0.56 -3.48
N GLY A 32 -19.58 0.18 -3.73
CA GLY A 32 -19.46 1.05 -4.91
C GLY A 32 -20.23 2.37 -4.80
N GLU A 33 -20.98 2.59 -3.72
CA GLU A 33 -21.73 3.83 -3.47
C GLU A 33 -21.14 4.58 -2.28
N PHE A 34 -21.27 5.91 -2.27
CA PHE A 34 -20.86 6.73 -1.12
C PHE A 34 -21.59 6.27 0.15
N PRO A 35 -20.91 6.07 1.30
CA PRO A 35 -19.52 6.45 1.61
C PRO A 35 -18.50 5.30 1.48
N PHE A 36 -18.79 4.30 0.65
CA PHE A 36 -17.92 3.18 0.27
C PHE A 36 -17.48 2.25 1.42
N THR A 37 -18.18 2.27 2.56
CA THR A 37 -17.86 1.44 3.73
C THR A 37 -17.74 -0.04 3.34
N ARG A 38 -18.67 -0.52 2.51
CA ARG A 38 -18.76 -1.92 2.05
C ARG A 38 -17.83 -2.28 0.88
N GLY A 39 -17.04 -1.33 0.40
CA GLY A 39 -16.14 -1.52 -0.74
C GLY A 39 -16.29 -0.41 -1.78
N VAL A 40 -15.22 -0.18 -2.55
CA VAL A 40 -15.16 0.88 -3.58
C VAL A 40 -15.74 0.45 -4.93
N GLN A 41 -16.00 -0.84 -5.12
CA GLN A 41 -16.61 -1.41 -6.32
C GLN A 41 -17.87 -2.19 -5.94
N PRO A 42 -18.92 -2.21 -6.78
CA PRO A 42 -20.16 -2.92 -6.47
C PRO A 42 -20.00 -4.43 -6.33
N ASP A 43 -19.12 -5.04 -7.12
CA ASP A 43 -18.88 -6.47 -7.24
C ASP A 43 -17.61 -6.95 -6.52
N MET A 44 -16.70 -6.03 -6.16
CA MET A 44 -15.42 -6.30 -5.51
C MET A 44 -14.74 -7.56 -6.07
N TYR A 45 -14.50 -8.57 -5.24
CA TYR A 45 -13.74 -9.76 -5.62
C TYR A 45 -14.50 -10.76 -6.47
N ARG A 46 -15.83 -10.61 -6.61
CA ARG A 46 -16.60 -11.40 -7.59
C ARG A 46 -16.26 -11.01 -9.02
N GLY A 47 -15.91 -9.74 -9.24
CA GLY A 47 -15.42 -9.25 -10.54
C GLY A 47 -13.95 -9.61 -10.74
N LYS A 48 -13.09 -9.16 -9.82
CA LYS A 48 -11.65 -9.47 -9.86
C LYS A 48 -11.07 -9.54 -8.45
N PRO A 49 -10.28 -10.58 -8.11
CA PRO A 49 -9.50 -10.60 -6.87
C PRO A 49 -8.58 -9.38 -6.73
N TRP A 50 -8.16 -9.08 -5.50
CA TRP A 50 -7.14 -8.07 -5.25
C TRP A 50 -5.85 -8.40 -6.00
N THR A 51 -5.03 -7.38 -6.27
CA THR A 51 -3.72 -7.61 -6.89
C THR A 51 -2.78 -8.27 -5.87
N MET A 52 -2.42 -9.53 -6.11
CA MET A 52 -1.38 -10.24 -5.36
C MET A 52 -0.03 -9.64 -5.76
N ARG A 53 0.53 -8.81 -4.89
CA ARG A 53 1.71 -7.98 -5.17
C ARG A 53 2.77 -8.24 -4.10
N GLN A 54 3.74 -9.08 -4.43
CA GLN A 54 4.88 -9.33 -3.55
C GLN A 54 5.93 -8.22 -3.71
N TYR A 55 6.48 -7.81 -2.58
CA TYR A 55 7.55 -6.83 -2.46
C TYR A 55 8.86 -7.55 -2.74
N ALA A 56 9.64 -7.04 -3.68
CA ALA A 56 10.86 -7.67 -4.15
C ALA A 56 11.86 -6.62 -4.65
N GLY A 57 13.11 -7.02 -4.73
CA GLY A 57 14.25 -6.17 -5.06
C GLY A 57 15.25 -6.23 -3.93
N PHE A 58 16.42 -6.81 -4.20
CA PHE A 58 17.56 -6.83 -3.29
C PHE A 58 18.83 -7.11 -4.10
N SER A 59 19.99 -6.70 -3.56
CA SER A 59 21.27 -6.78 -4.26
C SER A 59 21.29 -5.90 -5.52
N THR A 60 21.62 -6.45 -6.68
CA THR A 60 21.79 -5.69 -7.93
C THR A 60 20.52 -5.66 -8.75
N ALA A 61 20.51 -4.82 -9.79
CA ALA A 61 19.42 -4.75 -10.75
C ALA A 61 19.20 -6.09 -11.48
N GLU A 62 20.27 -6.84 -11.80
CA GLU A 62 20.20 -8.15 -12.45
C GLU A 62 19.53 -9.20 -11.57
N GLU A 63 19.92 -9.30 -10.29
CA GLU A 63 19.33 -10.26 -9.36
C GLU A 63 17.86 -9.93 -9.07
N SER A 64 17.56 -8.64 -8.92
CA SER A 64 16.18 -8.15 -8.78
C SER A 64 15.34 -8.44 -10.03
N ASN A 65 15.90 -8.28 -11.23
CA ASN A 65 15.23 -8.62 -12.49
C ASN A 65 14.92 -10.12 -12.58
N LYS A 66 15.89 -11.00 -12.29
CA LYS A 66 15.68 -12.46 -12.23
C LYS A 66 14.53 -12.80 -11.27
N ARG A 67 14.49 -12.14 -10.11
CA ARG A 67 13.43 -12.30 -9.13
C ARG A 67 12.06 -11.86 -9.65
N TYR A 68 11.99 -10.77 -10.40
CA TYR A 68 10.74 -10.32 -11.02
C TYR A 68 10.21 -11.32 -12.04
N HIS A 69 11.06 -11.86 -12.91
CA HIS A 69 10.68 -12.92 -13.86
C HIS A 69 10.18 -14.17 -13.13
N TYR A 70 10.87 -14.58 -12.05
CA TYR A 70 10.40 -15.68 -11.21
C TYR A 70 9.01 -15.40 -10.63
N LEU A 71 8.80 -14.24 -9.99
CA LEU A 71 7.51 -13.90 -9.38
C LEU A 71 6.38 -13.84 -10.41
N LEU A 72 6.62 -13.25 -11.58
CA LEU A 72 5.68 -13.23 -12.70
C LEU A 72 5.33 -14.66 -13.14
N SER A 73 6.31 -15.55 -13.24
CA SER A 73 6.08 -16.97 -13.56
C SER A 73 5.25 -17.71 -12.50
N GLN A 74 5.28 -17.26 -11.24
CA GLN A 74 4.51 -17.83 -10.13
C GLN A 74 3.09 -17.25 -10.00
N GLY A 75 2.73 -16.27 -10.85
CA GLY A 75 1.38 -15.71 -10.93
C GLY A 75 1.14 -14.45 -10.11
N VAL A 76 2.18 -13.67 -9.76
CA VAL A 76 1.92 -12.31 -9.23
C VAL A 76 1.25 -11.45 -10.31
N MET A 77 0.36 -10.55 -9.89
CA MET A 77 -0.42 -9.70 -10.81
C MET A 77 0.18 -8.29 -10.99
N GLY A 78 1.31 -8.02 -10.34
CA GLY A 78 2.04 -6.75 -10.45
C GLY A 78 3.35 -6.81 -9.67
N LEU A 79 4.29 -5.95 -10.04
CA LEU A 79 5.62 -5.86 -9.43
C LEU A 79 5.64 -4.81 -8.32
N SER A 80 6.42 -5.02 -7.28
CA SER A 80 6.68 -3.99 -6.28
C SER A 80 8.16 -3.93 -5.96
N VAL A 81 8.76 -2.78 -6.27
CA VAL A 81 10.19 -2.54 -6.20
C VAL A 81 10.57 -1.99 -4.82
N ALA A 82 11.51 -2.68 -4.17
CA ALA A 82 12.22 -2.22 -2.98
C ALA A 82 13.59 -1.66 -3.37
N PHE A 83 13.90 -0.44 -2.95
CA PHE A 83 15.19 0.21 -3.22
C PHE A 83 16.08 0.16 -1.97
N ASP A 84 17.39 0.17 -2.15
CA ASP A 84 18.32 0.22 -1.01
C ASP A 84 18.27 1.57 -0.27
N LEU A 85 18.97 1.68 0.86
CA LEU A 85 18.98 2.93 1.63
C LEU A 85 19.60 4.10 0.85
N PRO A 86 20.80 3.97 0.22
CA PRO A 86 21.40 5.03 -0.59
C PRO A 86 20.44 5.64 -1.62
N THR A 87 19.79 4.80 -2.44
CA THR A 87 18.82 5.23 -3.46
C THR A 87 17.63 5.99 -2.82
N GLN A 88 17.17 5.55 -1.64
CA GLN A 88 16.06 6.18 -0.93
C GLN A 88 16.40 7.58 -0.39
N ILE A 89 17.64 7.79 0.05
CA ILE A 89 18.10 9.07 0.61
C ILE A 89 18.94 9.91 -0.36
N GLY A 90 18.99 9.53 -1.64
CA GLY A 90 19.53 10.35 -2.73
C GLY A 90 21.05 10.34 -2.84
N TYR A 91 21.69 9.24 -2.45
CA TYR A 91 23.11 9.02 -2.69
C TYR A 91 23.33 7.97 -3.77
N ASN A 92 24.38 8.18 -4.56
CA ASN A 92 24.92 7.15 -5.44
C ASN A 92 25.62 6.07 -4.61
N SER A 93 25.79 4.88 -5.18
CA SER A 93 26.52 3.76 -4.57
C SER A 93 27.97 4.07 -4.18
N ASP A 94 28.63 5.03 -4.85
CA ASP A 94 30.02 5.43 -4.58
C ASP A 94 30.16 6.57 -3.55
N HIS A 95 29.05 7.12 -3.07
CA HIS A 95 29.08 8.16 -2.04
C HIS A 95 29.58 7.58 -0.71
N ALA A 96 30.37 8.34 0.05
CA ALA A 96 30.98 7.87 1.30
C ALA A 96 29.95 7.38 2.35
N LEU A 97 28.74 7.95 2.37
CA LEU A 97 27.65 7.52 3.27
C LEU A 97 26.90 6.27 2.80
N SER A 98 27.19 5.77 1.60
CA SER A 98 26.58 4.56 1.05
C SER A 98 27.33 3.28 1.45
N GLU A 99 28.55 3.41 1.98
CA GLU A 99 29.40 2.28 2.38
C GLU A 99 28.65 1.33 3.34
N GLY A 100 28.57 0.05 2.95
CA GLY A 100 27.90 -0.99 3.75
C GLY A 100 26.39 -1.09 3.61
N GLU A 101 25.75 -0.20 2.84
CA GLU A 101 24.29 -0.16 2.65
C GLU A 101 23.83 -0.39 1.21
N VAL A 102 24.73 -0.33 0.23
CA VAL A 102 24.45 -0.58 -1.20
C VAL A 102 23.86 -1.98 -1.39
N GLY A 103 22.68 -2.06 -1.98
CA GLY A 103 22.01 -3.33 -2.33
C GLY A 103 21.53 -4.18 -1.15
N LYS A 104 21.67 -3.72 0.10
CA LYS A 104 21.48 -4.57 1.30
C LYS A 104 20.02 -4.83 1.65
N VAL A 105 19.19 -3.80 1.55
CA VAL A 105 17.75 -3.83 1.92
C VAL A 105 16.82 -3.62 0.72
N GLY A 106 17.39 -3.55 -0.48
CA GLY A 106 16.68 -3.26 -1.71
C GLY A 106 17.64 -3.21 -2.89
N VAL A 107 17.13 -2.93 -4.08
CA VAL A 107 17.96 -2.77 -5.27
C VAL A 107 18.64 -1.40 -5.28
N ALA A 108 19.93 -1.37 -5.64
CA ALA A 108 20.67 -0.13 -5.90
C ALA A 108 20.34 0.42 -7.29
N ILE A 109 19.99 1.72 -7.38
CA ILE A 109 19.72 2.41 -8.65
C ILE A 109 20.39 3.78 -8.62
N ASP A 110 21.46 3.92 -9.38
CA ASP A 110 22.23 5.16 -9.52
C ASP A 110 21.87 5.89 -10.82
N SER A 111 21.50 5.13 -11.86
CA SER A 111 21.28 5.68 -13.20
C SER A 111 20.16 5.02 -14.01
N ILE A 112 20.00 5.47 -15.26
CA ILE A 112 19.03 4.85 -16.18
C ILE A 112 19.46 3.46 -16.60
N GLU A 113 20.77 3.18 -16.67
CA GLU A 113 21.31 1.87 -17.01
C GLU A 113 20.86 0.80 -15.99
N ASP A 114 20.87 1.13 -14.69
CA ASP A 114 20.37 0.20 -13.67
C ASP A 114 18.86 -0.03 -13.82
N MET A 115 18.09 1.02 -14.13
CA MET A 115 16.66 0.91 -14.38
C MET A 115 16.35 0.07 -15.64
N GLN A 116 17.17 0.17 -16.67
CA GLN A 116 17.08 -0.67 -17.88
C GLN A 116 17.33 -2.13 -17.53
N THR A 117 18.39 -2.41 -16.78
CA THR A 117 18.72 -3.76 -16.31
C THR A 117 17.60 -4.32 -15.43
N LEU A 118 17.09 -3.53 -14.49
CA LEU A 118 16.04 -3.93 -13.56
C LEU A 118 14.78 -4.41 -14.29
N PHE A 119 14.43 -3.79 -15.42
CA PHE A 119 13.26 -4.12 -16.22
C PHE A 119 13.58 -4.78 -17.57
N ALA A 120 14.79 -5.34 -17.72
CA ALA A 120 15.17 -6.07 -18.91
C ALA A 120 14.20 -7.24 -19.16
N GLY A 121 13.65 -7.30 -20.37
CA GLY A 121 12.66 -8.32 -20.76
C GLY A 121 11.26 -8.14 -20.15
N ILE A 122 10.98 -7.03 -19.45
CA ILE A 122 9.67 -6.71 -18.88
C ILE A 122 9.12 -5.45 -19.57
N LYS A 123 8.06 -5.60 -20.36
CA LYS A 123 7.39 -4.48 -21.04
C LYS A 123 6.56 -3.67 -20.04
N LEU A 124 7.01 -2.46 -19.73
CA LEU A 124 6.42 -1.62 -18.68
C LEU A 124 4.99 -1.16 -18.96
N GLU A 125 4.56 -1.17 -20.22
CA GLU A 125 3.17 -0.89 -20.62
C GLU A 125 2.20 -1.97 -20.14
N ASP A 126 2.67 -3.22 -20.01
CA ASP A 126 1.82 -4.39 -19.82
C ASP A 126 1.77 -4.87 -18.35
N VAL A 127 2.63 -4.30 -17.49
CA VAL A 127 2.77 -4.68 -16.08
C VAL A 127 2.51 -3.50 -15.18
N SER A 128 1.71 -3.73 -14.12
CA SER A 128 1.53 -2.72 -13.07
C SER A 128 2.70 -2.75 -12.09
N THR A 129 3.45 -1.65 -12.00
CA THR A 129 4.62 -1.55 -11.10
C THR A 129 4.37 -0.57 -9.96
N SER A 130 4.63 -1.01 -8.73
CA SER A 130 4.69 -0.13 -7.57
C SER A 130 6.15 0.11 -7.18
N MET A 131 6.51 1.35 -6.88
CA MET A 131 7.84 1.73 -6.43
C MET A 131 7.73 2.32 -5.01
N THR A 132 8.28 1.61 -4.03
CA THR A 132 8.30 2.06 -2.63
C THR A 132 9.45 3.04 -2.43
N ILE A 133 9.22 4.26 -2.88
CA ILE A 133 10.21 5.34 -2.90
C ILE A 133 9.54 6.67 -2.58
N ASN A 134 10.23 7.52 -1.83
CA ASN A 134 9.65 8.73 -1.23
C ASN A 134 10.44 9.99 -1.62
N ALA A 135 11.48 10.35 -0.88
CA ALA A 135 12.21 11.60 -1.10
C ALA A 135 12.80 11.73 -2.51
N THR A 136 13.31 10.62 -3.08
CA THR A 136 13.80 10.53 -4.45
C THR A 136 12.74 10.06 -5.46
N GLY A 137 11.47 9.95 -5.06
CA GLY A 137 10.45 9.31 -5.89
C GLY A 137 10.21 9.96 -7.25
N TYR A 138 10.46 11.26 -7.38
CA TYR A 138 10.42 11.96 -8.67
C TYR A 138 11.55 11.51 -9.62
N ILE A 139 12.75 11.21 -9.10
CA ILE A 139 13.90 10.73 -9.88
C ILE A 139 13.59 9.33 -10.41
N LEU A 140 13.18 8.42 -9.52
CA LEU A 140 12.89 7.03 -9.91
C LEU A 140 11.69 6.94 -10.85
N LEU A 141 10.68 7.81 -10.69
CA LEU A 141 9.59 7.93 -11.66
C LEU A 141 10.10 8.42 -13.03
N ALA A 142 10.98 9.40 -13.06
CA ALA A 142 11.57 9.90 -14.30
C ALA A 142 12.38 8.82 -15.03
N LEU A 143 13.21 8.06 -14.31
CA LEU A 143 13.96 6.93 -14.86
C LEU A 143 13.02 5.83 -15.38
N TYR A 144 12.00 5.45 -14.61
CA TYR A 144 11.01 4.45 -15.02
C TYR A 144 10.29 4.87 -16.33
N VAL A 145 9.86 6.13 -16.41
CA VAL A 145 9.20 6.67 -17.62
C VAL A 145 10.19 6.74 -18.80
N ALA A 146 11.45 7.09 -18.56
CA ALA A 146 12.46 7.11 -19.61
C ALA A 146 12.72 5.72 -20.21
N VAL A 147 12.80 4.68 -19.36
CA VAL A 147 12.89 3.29 -19.81
C VAL A 147 11.62 2.88 -20.58
N ALA A 148 10.44 3.25 -20.10
CA ALA A 148 9.19 2.97 -20.82
C ALA A 148 9.16 3.63 -22.22
N LYS A 149 9.66 4.87 -22.33
CA LYS A 149 9.80 5.56 -23.63
C LYS A 149 10.77 4.84 -24.57
N GLN A 150 11.92 4.36 -24.05
CA GLN A 150 12.88 3.59 -24.84
C GLN A 150 12.29 2.25 -25.33
N GLN A 151 11.40 1.64 -24.55
CA GLN A 151 10.63 0.46 -24.96
C GLN A 151 9.51 0.76 -25.98
N GLY A 152 9.24 2.03 -26.28
CA GLY A 152 8.16 2.46 -27.18
C GLY A 152 6.75 2.44 -26.56
N ALA A 153 6.64 2.51 -25.23
CA ALA A 153 5.36 2.46 -24.52
C ALA A 153 4.49 3.71 -24.75
N ASP A 154 3.18 3.53 -24.83
CA ASP A 154 2.20 4.62 -24.69
C ASP A 154 2.07 4.98 -23.20
N LEU A 155 2.57 6.16 -22.83
CA LEU A 155 2.58 6.64 -21.45
C LEU A 155 1.18 6.76 -20.84
N SER A 156 0.15 6.94 -21.66
CA SER A 156 -1.24 7.00 -21.20
C SER A 156 -1.74 5.65 -20.67
N LYS A 157 -1.07 4.55 -21.03
CA LYS A 157 -1.37 3.19 -20.57
C LYS A 157 -0.55 2.78 -19.35
N LEU A 158 0.56 3.45 -19.05
CA LEU A 158 1.42 3.12 -17.91
C LEU A 158 0.61 3.12 -16.61
N ASN A 159 0.61 1.98 -15.94
CA ASN A 159 -0.14 1.76 -14.72
C ASN A 159 0.83 1.42 -13.60
N GLY A 160 0.73 2.12 -12.49
CA GLY A 160 1.68 1.93 -11.41
C GLY A 160 1.42 2.86 -10.25
N THR A 161 2.33 2.85 -9.29
CA THR A 161 2.23 3.66 -8.07
C THR A 161 3.62 4.01 -7.58
N ILE A 162 3.85 5.28 -7.25
CA ILE A 162 4.98 5.66 -6.40
C ILE A 162 4.45 5.89 -4.98
N GLN A 163 5.23 5.54 -3.96
CA GLN A 163 4.79 5.73 -2.58
C GLN A 163 4.65 7.22 -2.25
N ASN A 164 5.69 8.02 -2.50
CA ASN A 164 5.62 9.49 -2.56
C ASN A 164 4.91 10.17 -1.37
N ASP A 165 4.95 9.55 -0.19
CA ASP A 165 4.37 10.09 1.04
C ASP A 165 5.52 10.53 1.95
N ILE A 166 5.87 11.81 1.86
CA ILE A 166 6.94 12.38 2.69
C ILE A 166 6.52 12.65 4.14
N LEU A 167 5.23 12.85 4.43
CA LEU A 167 4.80 13.25 5.78
C LEU A 167 5.03 12.12 6.78
N LYS A 168 4.77 10.87 6.38
CA LYS A 168 5.13 9.69 7.18
C LYS A 168 6.63 9.42 7.28
N GLU A 169 7.47 9.98 6.39
CA GLU A 169 8.93 9.90 6.55
C GLU A 169 9.39 10.61 7.82
N TYR A 170 8.88 11.82 8.07
CA TYR A 170 9.24 12.58 9.26
C TYR A 170 8.70 11.95 10.55
N ALA A 171 7.54 11.29 10.48
CA ALA A 171 6.85 10.76 11.65
C ALA A 171 7.29 9.34 12.03
N ALA A 172 7.65 8.49 11.07
CA ALA A 172 7.81 7.05 11.32
C ALA A 172 8.94 6.35 10.53
N ARG A 173 9.20 6.73 9.28
CA ARG A 173 10.08 5.93 8.38
C ARG A 173 11.52 6.43 8.24
N GLY A 174 11.75 7.74 8.29
CA GLY A 174 13.09 8.34 8.40
C GLY A 174 13.90 8.54 7.11
N THR A 175 13.37 8.29 5.91
CA THR A 175 14.11 8.45 4.63
C THR A 175 13.80 9.76 3.90
N TYR A 176 13.81 10.88 4.63
CA TYR A 176 13.63 12.22 4.05
C TYR A 176 14.97 12.85 3.67
N ILE A 177 14.96 13.79 2.71
CA ILE A 177 16.15 14.55 2.28
C ILE A 177 15.97 16.04 2.57
N TYR A 178 14.86 16.61 2.08
CA TYR A 178 14.59 18.04 2.19
C TYR A 178 13.74 18.36 3.42
N PRO A 179 13.61 19.64 3.82
CA PRO A 179 12.63 20.06 4.82
C PRO A 179 11.16 19.87 4.34
N PRO A 180 10.17 19.90 5.25
CA PRO A 180 8.78 19.60 4.92
C PRO A 180 8.18 20.42 3.77
N LYS A 181 8.41 21.74 3.73
CA LYS A 181 7.84 22.64 2.70
C LYS A 181 8.29 22.30 1.28
N PRO A 182 9.60 22.25 0.95
CA PRO A 182 10.05 21.87 -0.40
C PRO A 182 9.66 20.43 -0.76
N SER A 183 9.64 19.49 0.21
CA SER A 183 9.16 18.15 -0.09
C SER A 183 7.68 18.12 -0.49
N MET A 184 6.80 18.85 0.21
CA MET A 184 5.38 18.97 -0.17
C MET A 184 5.19 19.54 -1.57
N ARG A 185 6.04 20.50 -1.97
CA ARG A 185 6.05 21.04 -3.33
C ARG A 185 6.39 19.96 -4.38
N ILE A 186 7.39 19.12 -4.12
CA ILE A 186 7.73 18.00 -5.02
C ILE A 186 6.53 17.06 -5.20
N ILE A 187 5.80 16.76 -4.12
CA ILE A 187 4.60 15.91 -4.20
C ILE A 187 3.55 16.51 -5.15
N THR A 188 3.24 17.80 -5.01
CA THR A 188 2.23 18.47 -5.84
C THR A 188 2.72 18.74 -7.27
N ASP A 189 4.03 18.85 -7.50
CA ASP A 189 4.64 18.85 -8.85
C ASP A 189 4.44 17.50 -9.54
N ILE A 190 4.61 16.38 -8.83
CA ILE A 190 4.34 15.05 -9.38
C ILE A 190 2.85 14.85 -9.69
N PHE A 191 1.95 15.32 -8.82
CA PHE A 191 0.50 15.22 -9.05
C PHE A 191 0.11 15.91 -10.35
N GLU A 192 0.61 17.13 -10.55
CA GLU A 192 0.36 17.90 -11.76
C GLU A 192 0.91 17.20 -13.01
N TRP A 193 2.19 16.80 -12.98
CA TRP A 193 2.84 16.19 -14.14
C TRP A 193 2.17 14.87 -14.54
N CYS A 194 1.90 13.99 -13.56
CA CYS A 194 1.24 12.70 -13.83
C CYS A 194 -0.17 12.86 -14.38
N SER A 195 -0.91 13.89 -13.96
CA SER A 195 -2.27 14.14 -14.45
C SER A 195 -2.32 14.42 -15.96
N LYS A 196 -1.21 14.90 -16.54
CA LYS A 196 -1.07 15.24 -17.95
C LYS A 196 -0.40 14.12 -18.75
N GLU A 197 0.71 13.58 -18.24
CA GLU A 197 1.61 12.72 -19.01
C GLU A 197 1.40 11.22 -18.79
N VAL A 198 1.06 10.81 -17.56
CA VAL A 198 0.85 9.39 -17.18
C VAL A 198 -0.46 9.24 -16.39
N PRO A 199 -1.63 9.57 -16.99
CA PRO A 199 -2.90 9.76 -16.29
C PRO A 199 -3.46 8.51 -15.62
N ARG A 200 -2.84 7.33 -15.80
CA ARG A 200 -3.20 6.07 -15.10
C ARG A 200 -2.37 5.79 -13.85
N TRP A 201 -1.31 6.55 -13.60
CA TRP A 201 -0.42 6.40 -12.46
C TRP A 201 -1.09 6.84 -11.15
N ASN A 202 -1.00 6.03 -10.09
CA ASN A 202 -1.35 6.50 -8.75
C ASN A 202 -0.18 7.32 -8.20
N THR A 203 -0.40 8.61 -7.98
CA THR A 203 0.65 9.61 -7.75
C THR A 203 1.21 9.61 -6.33
N ILE A 204 0.53 8.92 -5.42
CA ILE A 204 0.90 8.76 -4.02
C ILE A 204 0.22 7.53 -3.45
N SER A 205 0.89 6.92 -2.47
CA SER A 205 0.33 5.91 -1.58
C SER A 205 0.42 6.43 -0.14
N ILE A 206 -0.66 7.08 0.32
CA ILE A 206 -0.74 7.72 1.63
C ILE A 206 -0.75 6.63 2.70
N SER A 207 0.30 6.58 3.51
CA SER A 207 0.74 5.35 4.17
C SER A 207 0.58 5.37 5.69
N GLY A 208 -0.27 4.48 6.20
CA GLY A 208 -0.36 4.11 7.61
C GLY A 208 0.49 2.91 8.00
N TYR A 209 0.92 2.08 7.05
CA TYR A 209 1.71 0.87 7.34
C TYR A 209 2.90 1.15 8.27
N HIS A 210 3.77 2.09 7.88
CA HIS A 210 4.98 2.45 8.63
C HIS A 210 4.67 3.06 10.00
N ILE A 211 3.56 3.80 10.11
CA ILE A 211 3.10 4.40 11.36
C ILE A 211 2.68 3.29 12.34
N ARG A 212 1.98 2.27 11.84
CA ARG A 212 1.59 1.08 12.62
C ARG A 212 2.80 0.24 13.03
N GLU A 213 3.73 0.00 12.10
CA GLU A 213 4.98 -0.72 12.37
C GLU A 213 5.89 0.02 13.37
N ALA A 214 5.80 1.34 13.45
CA ALA A 214 6.48 2.16 14.46
C ALA A 214 5.79 2.12 15.85
N GLY A 215 4.69 1.36 16.00
CA GLY A 215 4.03 1.11 17.28
C GLY A 215 2.71 1.85 17.51
N SER A 216 2.09 2.43 16.47
CA SER A 216 0.78 3.08 16.65
C SER A 216 -0.35 2.09 16.89
N THR A 217 -1.44 2.53 17.50
CA THR A 217 -2.72 1.77 17.51
C THR A 217 -3.41 1.81 16.14
N ALA A 218 -4.45 1.01 15.92
CA ALA A 218 -5.23 1.03 14.68
C ALA A 218 -5.96 2.38 14.50
N VAL A 219 -6.42 2.97 15.61
CA VAL A 219 -7.03 4.31 15.62
C VAL A 219 -6.03 5.40 15.25
N GLN A 220 -4.81 5.33 15.80
CA GLN A 220 -3.74 6.27 15.47
C GLN A 220 -3.30 6.13 14.01
N GLU A 221 -3.18 4.90 13.50
CA GLU A 221 -2.83 4.64 12.09
C GLU A 221 -3.80 5.37 11.15
N ILE A 222 -5.11 5.19 11.32
CA ILE A 222 -6.09 5.86 10.44
C ILE A 222 -6.11 7.37 10.66
N ALA A 223 -6.02 7.84 11.91
CA ALA A 223 -6.07 9.27 12.21
C ALA A 223 -4.91 10.03 11.56
N PHE A 224 -3.69 9.54 11.74
CA PHE A 224 -2.49 10.17 11.18
C PHE A 224 -2.46 10.05 9.66
N THR A 225 -2.82 8.89 9.10
CA THR A 225 -2.81 8.68 7.64
C THR A 225 -3.83 9.55 6.93
N LEU A 226 -5.07 9.63 7.44
CA LEU A 226 -6.11 10.46 6.84
C LEU A 226 -5.83 11.96 7.02
N SER A 227 -5.19 12.36 8.12
CA SER A 227 -4.70 13.73 8.31
C SER A 227 -3.60 14.09 7.30
N ASN A 228 -2.64 13.18 7.05
CA ASN A 228 -1.64 13.38 6.01
C ASN A 228 -2.31 13.49 4.63
N GLY A 229 -3.27 12.61 4.33
CA GLY A 229 -4.06 12.67 3.11
C GLY A 229 -4.78 14.01 2.92
N LYS A 230 -5.42 14.52 3.98
CA LYS A 230 -6.06 15.84 3.97
C LYS A 230 -5.04 16.95 3.67
N ALA A 231 -3.86 16.92 4.29
CA ALA A 231 -2.81 17.91 4.05
C ALA A 231 -2.32 17.88 2.58
N TYR A 232 -2.16 16.70 1.99
CA TYR A 232 -1.82 16.58 0.56
C TYR A 232 -2.89 17.15 -0.36
N VAL A 233 -4.16 16.86 -0.08
CA VAL A 233 -5.29 17.40 -0.87
C VAL A 233 -5.34 18.92 -0.76
N GLN A 234 -5.18 19.48 0.44
CA GLN A 234 -5.16 20.93 0.64
C GLN A 234 -4.01 21.58 -0.11
N ALA A 235 -2.78 21.04 -0.01
CA ALA A 235 -1.63 21.56 -0.75
C ALA A 235 -1.81 21.50 -2.27
N ALA A 236 -2.46 20.46 -2.79
CA ALA A 236 -2.78 20.34 -4.21
C ALA A 236 -3.82 21.38 -4.67
N ILE A 237 -4.86 21.62 -3.86
CA ILE A 237 -5.87 22.66 -4.13
C ILE A 237 -5.25 24.06 -4.07
N GLU A 238 -4.40 24.34 -3.09
CA GLU A 238 -3.68 25.61 -2.97
C GLU A 238 -2.78 25.90 -4.17
N LYS A 239 -2.21 24.84 -4.78
CA LYS A 239 -1.47 24.93 -6.04
C LYS A 239 -2.38 25.14 -7.28
N GLY A 240 -3.69 25.00 -7.13
CA GLY A 240 -4.68 25.17 -8.20
C GLY A 240 -5.01 23.89 -8.97
N LEU A 241 -4.72 22.70 -8.42
CA LEU A 241 -5.08 21.43 -9.05
C LEU A 241 -6.55 21.08 -8.80
N ASP A 242 -7.23 20.50 -9.80
CA ASP A 242 -8.63 20.05 -9.67
C ASP A 242 -8.71 18.76 -8.84
N ILE A 243 -9.40 18.83 -7.70
CA ILE A 243 -9.65 17.71 -6.78
C ILE A 243 -10.30 16.50 -7.47
N ASN A 244 -11.14 16.72 -8.48
CA ASN A 244 -11.80 15.65 -9.22
C ASN A 244 -10.88 15.01 -10.28
N VAL A 245 -9.73 15.59 -10.56
CA VAL A 245 -8.69 15.03 -11.44
C VAL A 245 -7.67 14.26 -10.61
N PHE A 246 -6.95 14.94 -9.70
CA PHE A 246 -5.89 14.27 -8.93
C PHE A 246 -6.44 13.32 -7.87
N GLY A 247 -7.62 13.60 -7.30
CA GLY A 247 -8.25 12.76 -6.27
C GLY A 247 -8.49 11.32 -6.72
N LYS A 248 -8.77 11.12 -8.02
CA LYS A 248 -8.93 9.80 -8.66
C LYS A 248 -7.67 8.94 -8.65
N ARG A 249 -6.51 9.54 -8.39
CA ARG A 249 -5.18 8.91 -8.41
C ARG A 249 -4.52 8.82 -7.04
N LEU A 250 -5.17 9.35 -6.01
CA LEU A 250 -4.77 9.09 -4.64
C LEU A 250 -5.02 7.63 -4.30
N SER A 251 -4.03 7.00 -3.66
CA SER A 251 -4.12 5.65 -3.10
C SER A 251 -3.58 5.66 -1.69
N PHE A 252 -3.87 4.59 -0.95
CA PHE A 252 -3.48 4.44 0.45
C PHE A 252 -2.71 3.15 0.68
N PHE A 253 -2.03 3.06 1.81
CA PHE A 253 -1.29 1.87 2.20
C PHE A 253 -1.40 1.63 3.71
N PHE A 254 -1.99 0.52 4.11
CA PHE A 254 -2.21 0.20 5.52
C PHE A 254 -1.58 -1.12 5.94
N ASN A 255 -1.37 -1.26 7.24
CA ASN A 255 -1.01 -2.51 7.88
C ASN A 255 -2.23 -3.43 8.00
N ALA A 256 -2.03 -4.74 7.94
CA ALA A 256 -2.99 -5.74 8.40
C ALA A 256 -2.38 -6.47 9.60
N HIS A 257 -2.79 -6.07 10.80
CA HIS A 257 -2.22 -6.53 12.06
C HIS A 257 -2.92 -7.80 12.61
N ASN A 258 -2.46 -8.30 13.77
CA ASN A 258 -2.96 -9.55 14.36
C ASN A 258 -4.46 -9.56 14.74
N ASN A 259 -5.04 -8.41 15.09
CA ASN A 259 -6.43 -8.37 15.55
C ASN A 259 -7.40 -8.35 14.36
N LEU A 260 -7.82 -9.55 13.92
CA LEU A 260 -8.66 -9.76 12.74
C LEU A 260 -9.83 -8.77 12.62
N PHE A 261 -10.68 -8.66 13.64
CA PHE A 261 -11.90 -7.86 13.57
C PHE A 261 -11.65 -6.36 13.65
N GLU A 262 -10.67 -5.94 14.46
CA GLU A 262 -10.28 -4.53 14.55
C GLU A 262 -9.72 -4.02 13.22
N GLU A 263 -8.89 -4.82 12.55
CA GLU A 263 -8.31 -4.46 11.26
C GLU A 263 -9.37 -4.38 10.16
N ILE A 264 -10.34 -5.31 10.14
CA ILE A 264 -11.50 -5.23 9.23
C ILE A 264 -12.32 -3.95 9.49
N ALA A 265 -12.61 -3.65 10.76
CA ALA A 265 -13.33 -2.43 11.13
C ALA A 265 -12.55 -1.18 10.74
N LYS A 266 -11.22 -1.17 10.92
CA LYS A 266 -10.31 -0.10 10.54
C LYS A 266 -10.41 0.23 9.04
N PHE A 267 -10.33 -0.77 8.17
CA PHE A 267 -10.40 -0.55 6.72
C PHE A 267 -11.77 0.01 6.28
N ARG A 268 -12.86 -0.50 6.86
CA ARG A 268 -14.23 -0.02 6.61
C ARG A 268 -14.41 1.41 7.10
N ALA A 269 -13.93 1.72 8.29
CA ALA A 269 -13.97 3.06 8.87
C ALA A 269 -13.15 4.07 8.05
N ALA A 270 -11.94 3.68 7.62
CA ALA A 270 -11.07 4.53 6.82
C ALA A 270 -11.74 4.97 5.50
N ARG A 271 -12.38 4.03 4.77
CA ARG A 271 -13.12 4.37 3.55
C ARG A 271 -14.22 5.40 3.80
N ARG A 272 -15.05 5.15 4.82
CA ARG A 272 -16.16 6.03 5.19
C ARG A 272 -15.69 7.43 5.58
N MET A 273 -14.61 7.51 6.36
CA MET A 273 -14.03 8.78 6.80
C MET A 273 -13.42 9.55 5.62
N TRP A 274 -12.65 8.88 4.77
CA TRP A 274 -12.04 9.51 3.61
C TRP A 274 -13.06 10.05 2.61
N ALA A 275 -14.12 9.29 2.33
CA ALA A 275 -15.18 9.74 1.44
C ALA A 275 -15.80 11.06 1.92
N LYS A 276 -16.06 11.17 3.23
CA LYS A 276 -16.55 12.40 3.86
C LYS A 276 -15.54 13.53 3.80
N ILE A 277 -14.27 13.26 4.13
CA ILE A 277 -13.18 14.26 4.06
C ILE A 277 -13.07 14.85 2.65
N MET A 278 -13.05 14.02 1.61
CA MET A 278 -12.96 14.49 0.22
C MET A 278 -14.19 15.29 -0.19
N LYS A 279 -15.40 14.87 0.22
CA LYS A 279 -16.64 15.60 -0.03
C LYS A 279 -16.64 16.96 0.66
N ASP A 280 -16.20 17.04 1.91
CA ASP A 280 -16.12 18.28 2.68
C ASP A 280 -15.07 19.25 2.11
N LEU A 281 -14.03 18.72 1.45
CA LEU A 281 -13.03 19.51 0.71
C LEU A 281 -13.50 19.93 -0.69
N GLY A 282 -14.72 19.57 -1.11
CA GLY A 282 -15.33 20.00 -2.36
C GLY A 282 -15.23 19.02 -3.53
N ALA A 283 -14.83 17.76 -3.30
CA ALA A 283 -14.93 16.75 -4.35
C ALA A 283 -16.40 16.54 -4.75
N THR A 284 -16.64 16.35 -6.04
CA THR A 284 -17.98 16.08 -6.59
C THR A 284 -18.03 14.77 -7.37
N ASP A 285 -16.89 14.30 -7.89
CA ASP A 285 -16.77 13.01 -8.55
C ASP A 285 -16.64 11.88 -7.51
N PRO A 286 -17.53 10.87 -7.50
CA PRO A 286 -17.46 9.74 -6.58
C PRO A 286 -16.11 9.01 -6.62
N LYS A 287 -15.43 8.94 -7.77
CA LYS A 287 -14.12 8.28 -7.89
C LYS A 287 -13.01 9.03 -7.15
N ALA A 288 -13.12 10.36 -7.01
CA ALA A 288 -12.18 11.15 -6.21
C ALA A 288 -12.38 10.96 -4.71
N MET A 289 -13.55 10.47 -4.29
CA MET A 289 -13.88 10.17 -2.88
C MET A 289 -13.52 8.74 -2.46
N MET A 290 -13.17 7.87 -3.40
CA MET A 290 -12.86 6.47 -3.10
C MET A 290 -11.49 6.34 -2.43
N LEU A 291 -11.46 5.67 -1.28
CA LEU A 291 -10.21 5.21 -0.68
C LEU A 291 -9.86 3.84 -1.26
N ARG A 292 -8.90 3.82 -2.18
CA ARG A 292 -8.30 2.59 -2.73
C ARG A 292 -6.98 2.33 -2.01
N PHE A 293 -6.78 1.14 -1.47
CA PHE A 293 -5.60 0.85 -0.66
C PHE A 293 -4.87 -0.44 -1.01
N HIS A 294 -3.56 -0.39 -0.81
CA HIS A 294 -2.70 -1.54 -0.61
C HIS A 294 -2.74 -1.92 0.88
N ALA A 295 -2.63 -3.22 1.17
CA ALA A 295 -2.40 -3.71 2.52
C ALA A 295 -1.11 -4.53 2.54
N GLN A 296 -0.39 -4.48 3.66
CA GLN A 296 0.71 -5.39 3.95
C GLN A 296 0.51 -5.97 5.34
N THR A 297 0.73 -7.27 5.47
CA THR A 297 0.70 -7.98 6.75
C THR A 297 1.76 -7.42 7.71
N GLY A 298 1.47 -7.35 9.02
CA GLY A 298 2.35 -6.67 9.99
C GLY A 298 3.69 -7.38 10.17
N GLY A 299 4.80 -6.73 9.78
CA GLY A 299 6.16 -7.31 9.90
C GLY A 299 6.61 -7.39 11.35
N SER A 300 6.35 -6.32 12.11
CA SER A 300 6.58 -6.19 13.55
C SER A 300 5.90 -7.27 14.41
N THR A 301 4.93 -7.98 13.86
CA THR A 301 4.21 -9.06 14.54
C THR A 301 4.85 -10.44 14.39
N LEU A 302 5.82 -10.58 13.48
CA LEU A 302 6.43 -11.84 13.11
C LEU A 302 7.67 -12.11 13.98
N THR A 303 7.91 -13.38 14.29
CA THR A 303 8.92 -13.78 15.27
C THR A 303 10.09 -14.50 14.61
N ALA A 304 11.31 -14.20 15.06
CA ALA A 304 12.52 -14.92 14.65
C ALA A 304 12.55 -16.35 15.22
N GLN A 305 12.00 -16.54 16.42
CA GLN A 305 11.83 -17.84 17.05
C GLN A 305 10.60 -18.53 16.49
N GLN A 306 10.72 -19.83 16.20
CA GLN A 306 9.67 -20.65 15.58
C GLN A 306 9.05 -19.97 14.34
N PRO A 307 9.87 -19.61 13.32
CA PRO A 307 9.43 -18.77 12.21
C PRO A 307 8.27 -19.37 11.41
N LEU A 308 8.11 -20.69 11.40
CA LEU A 308 6.97 -21.34 10.75
C LEU A 308 5.60 -20.94 11.34
N ASN A 309 5.54 -20.52 12.60
CA ASN A 309 4.31 -19.96 13.19
C ASN A 309 3.86 -18.66 12.49
N ASN A 310 4.79 -17.96 11.82
CA ASN A 310 4.48 -16.76 11.06
C ASN A 310 3.55 -17.06 9.87
N ILE A 311 3.55 -18.28 9.34
CA ILE A 311 2.60 -18.69 8.28
C ILE A 311 1.15 -18.54 8.78
N SER A 312 0.87 -19.01 9.99
CA SER A 312 -0.46 -18.87 10.60
C SER A 312 -0.81 -17.40 10.90
N ARG A 313 0.16 -16.62 11.40
CA ARG A 313 -0.04 -15.18 11.64
C ARG A 313 -0.40 -14.42 10.36
N VAL A 314 0.41 -14.60 9.32
CA VAL A 314 0.22 -13.99 7.99
C VAL A 314 -1.10 -14.45 7.36
N THR A 315 -1.53 -15.69 7.59
CA THR A 315 -2.84 -16.17 7.12
C THR A 315 -4.01 -15.38 7.74
N ILE A 316 -3.99 -15.16 9.06
CA ILE A 316 -5.03 -14.38 9.76
C ILE A 316 -5.02 -12.92 9.27
N GLN A 317 -3.84 -12.33 9.13
CA GLN A 317 -3.67 -10.96 8.64
C GLN A 317 -4.13 -10.81 7.18
N THR A 318 -3.88 -11.82 6.35
CA THR A 318 -4.39 -11.89 4.97
C THR A 318 -5.91 -11.86 4.95
N LEU A 319 -6.56 -12.68 5.78
CA LEU A 319 -8.02 -12.66 5.93
C LEU A 319 -8.52 -11.28 6.38
N ALA A 320 -7.84 -10.62 7.33
CA ALA A 320 -8.22 -9.27 7.75
C ALA A 320 -8.19 -8.26 6.59
N ALA A 321 -7.14 -8.27 5.78
CA ALA A 321 -7.00 -7.40 4.62
C ALA A 321 -8.06 -7.67 3.55
N VAL A 322 -8.34 -8.96 3.28
CA VAL A 322 -9.31 -9.40 2.26
C VAL A 322 -10.73 -9.09 2.71
N LEU A 323 -11.14 -9.52 3.91
CA LEU A 323 -12.47 -9.23 4.45
C LEU A 323 -12.66 -7.71 4.66
N GLY A 324 -11.57 -6.98 4.85
CA GLY A 324 -11.52 -5.53 4.87
C GLY A 324 -11.67 -4.85 3.52
N GLY A 325 -11.55 -5.56 2.40
CA GLY A 325 -11.75 -5.03 1.04
C GLY A 325 -10.55 -4.32 0.43
N THR A 326 -9.32 -4.79 0.64
CA THR A 326 -8.09 -4.26 0.00
C THR A 326 -8.05 -4.41 -1.52
N GLN A 327 -7.37 -3.51 -2.24
CA GLN A 327 -7.22 -3.57 -3.71
C GLN A 327 -5.94 -4.28 -4.14
N SER A 328 -4.94 -4.34 -3.25
CA SER A 328 -3.72 -5.10 -3.46
C SER A 328 -3.12 -5.52 -2.12
N LEU A 329 -2.42 -6.66 -2.09
CA LEU A 329 -1.92 -7.23 -0.85
C LEU A 329 -0.50 -7.74 -1.00
N HIS A 330 0.33 -7.39 -0.02
CA HIS A 330 1.59 -8.02 0.27
C HIS A 330 1.44 -8.92 1.49
N THR A 331 1.92 -10.15 1.36
CA THR A 331 2.07 -11.09 2.46
C THR A 331 3.55 -11.31 2.74
N ASN A 332 3.96 -11.10 3.99
CA ASN A 332 5.35 -11.25 4.40
C ASN A 332 5.79 -12.72 4.33
N GLY A 333 7.10 -12.94 4.19
CA GLY A 333 7.70 -14.26 4.32
C GLY A 333 7.64 -14.76 5.77
N TYR A 334 7.70 -16.08 5.97
CA TYR A 334 7.82 -16.61 7.34
C TYR A 334 9.16 -16.26 7.99
N ASP A 335 10.15 -15.84 7.19
CA ASP A 335 11.52 -15.46 7.55
C ASP A 335 11.70 -13.94 7.78
N GLU A 336 10.61 -13.16 7.80
CA GLU A 336 10.61 -11.68 7.91
C GLU A 336 11.52 -11.14 9.03
N ALA A 337 11.49 -11.76 10.21
CA ALA A 337 12.25 -11.30 11.37
C ALA A 337 13.75 -11.68 11.33
N LEU A 338 14.22 -12.33 10.26
CA LEU A 338 15.58 -12.84 10.09
C LEU A 338 16.31 -12.16 8.93
N SER A 339 15.65 -12.06 7.77
CA SER A 339 16.26 -11.57 6.54
C SER A 339 15.21 -11.14 5.54
N LEU A 340 15.66 -10.60 4.40
CA LEU A 340 14.83 -10.55 3.21
C LEU A 340 14.37 -11.96 2.80
N PRO A 341 13.21 -12.09 2.14
CA PRO A 341 12.57 -13.37 1.94
C PRO A 341 13.31 -14.23 0.92
N THR A 342 13.56 -15.48 1.31
CA THR A 342 14.00 -16.54 0.40
C THR A 342 12.98 -16.84 -0.70
N GLU A 343 13.34 -17.66 -1.70
CA GLU A 343 12.36 -18.09 -2.70
C GLU A 343 11.22 -18.91 -2.12
N GLU A 344 11.53 -19.76 -1.15
CA GLU A 344 10.56 -20.61 -0.46
C GLU A 344 9.59 -19.77 0.38
N ALA A 345 10.09 -18.84 1.18
CA ALA A 345 9.25 -17.96 1.99
C ALA A 345 8.34 -17.07 1.14
N ALA A 346 8.86 -16.48 0.06
CA ALA A 346 8.05 -15.69 -0.85
C ALA A 346 6.99 -16.53 -1.59
N ARG A 347 7.32 -17.77 -1.96
CA ARG A 347 6.37 -18.71 -2.56
C ARG A 347 5.25 -19.05 -1.56
N MET A 348 5.59 -19.34 -0.31
CA MET A 348 4.62 -19.64 0.75
C MET A 348 3.69 -18.44 1.00
N ALA A 349 4.25 -17.23 1.04
CA ALA A 349 3.47 -16.01 1.18
C ALA A 349 2.48 -15.82 0.01
N LEU A 350 2.94 -15.99 -1.24
CA LEU A 350 2.05 -15.93 -2.40
C LEU A 350 0.96 -17.01 -2.36
N ARG A 351 1.30 -18.25 -1.97
CA ARG A 351 0.34 -19.35 -1.82
C ARG A 351 -0.72 -19.04 -0.76
N THR A 352 -0.35 -18.33 0.31
CA THR A 352 -1.30 -17.87 1.32
C THR A 352 -2.40 -17.00 0.69
N GLN A 353 -2.03 -16.05 -0.17
CA GLN A 353 -3.02 -15.23 -0.89
C GLN A 353 -3.87 -16.06 -1.86
N GLN A 354 -3.27 -17.00 -2.58
CA GLN A 354 -3.97 -17.84 -3.56
C GLN A 354 -4.99 -18.77 -2.88
N ILE A 355 -4.63 -19.41 -1.77
CA ILE A 355 -5.55 -20.25 -0.98
C ILE A 355 -6.72 -19.39 -0.47
N VAL A 356 -6.44 -18.20 0.08
CA VAL A 356 -7.51 -17.31 0.52
C VAL A 356 -8.39 -16.86 -0.66
N ALA A 357 -7.83 -16.55 -1.83
CA ALA A 357 -8.60 -16.11 -2.98
C ALA A 357 -9.48 -17.21 -3.59
N PHE A 358 -8.99 -18.44 -3.66
CA PHE A 358 -9.56 -19.50 -4.49
C PHE A 358 -10.18 -20.68 -3.72
N GLU A 359 -9.86 -20.85 -2.43
CA GLU A 359 -10.34 -22.00 -1.64
C GLU A 359 -11.18 -21.59 -0.43
N SER A 360 -11.06 -20.36 0.08
CA SER A 360 -11.70 -19.94 1.34
C SER A 360 -13.17 -19.49 1.23
N GLY A 361 -13.68 -19.23 0.03
CA GLY A 361 -14.98 -18.58 -0.19
C GLY A 361 -15.03 -17.07 0.12
N SER A 362 -13.92 -16.47 0.60
CA SER A 362 -13.89 -15.04 0.99
C SER A 362 -14.16 -14.05 -0.16
N THR A 363 -14.08 -14.51 -1.41
CA THR A 363 -14.30 -13.72 -2.62
C THR A 363 -15.73 -13.80 -3.16
N GLU A 364 -16.58 -14.69 -2.60
CA GLU A 364 -17.91 -15.01 -3.15
C GLU A 364 -18.97 -13.95 -2.85
N THR A 365 -18.76 -13.11 -1.84
CA THR A 365 -19.70 -12.05 -1.44
C THR A 365 -19.00 -10.78 -1.01
N VAL A 366 -19.67 -9.65 -1.18
CA VAL A 366 -19.14 -8.32 -0.89
C VAL A 366 -19.38 -7.95 0.57
N ASP A 367 -18.30 -7.56 1.27
CA ASP A 367 -18.31 -7.22 2.71
C ASP A 367 -19.10 -8.26 3.53
N PRO A 368 -18.64 -9.53 3.59
CA PRO A 368 -19.34 -10.65 4.23
C PRO A 368 -19.67 -10.42 5.70
N LEU A 369 -18.98 -9.49 6.36
CA LEU A 369 -19.16 -9.15 7.77
C LEU A 369 -20.11 -7.98 8.00
N ALA A 370 -20.72 -7.43 6.94
CA ALA A 370 -21.75 -6.42 7.09
C ALA A 370 -22.95 -6.97 7.87
N GLY A 371 -23.42 -6.20 8.84
CA GLY A 371 -24.53 -6.60 9.71
C GLY A 371 -24.09 -7.39 10.95
N SER A 372 -22.81 -7.78 11.05
CA SER A 372 -22.24 -8.19 12.34
C SER A 372 -22.41 -7.06 13.36
N TYR A 373 -22.93 -7.41 14.55
CA TYR A 373 -23.28 -6.48 15.62
C TYR A 373 -22.08 -5.77 16.26
#